data_AF-A0AA41G4B0-F1
#
_entry.id   AF-A0AA41G4B0-F1
#
_cell.length_a   1.000
_cell.length_b   1.000
_cell.length_c   1.000
_cell.angle_alpha   90.00
_cell.angle_beta   90.00
_cell.angle_gamma   90.00
#
_symmetry.space_group_name_H-M   'P 1'
#
loop_
_entity.id
_entity.type
_entity.pdbx_description
1 polymer ?
#
loop_
_entity_poly.entity_id
_entity_poly.type
_entity_poly.pdbx_seq_one_letter_code
_entity_poly.pdbx_strand_id
1 'polypeptide(L)'
;MSTDTGRESRRSGALVDAMRWMENLSDTQYAYFLLLPVFVLLGVVALYPLLRTFELSLFATSLDFSSRNFVGLGNYVGLFTGEKNQFLPGGTTFLPSNLGMQALLNSALVVTIIFAVVSVLFETLIGLGQALILDQDFYGRRWVRAAIIIPWAVPIVIQGMIFFLMFNSNVG
;
A
#
# COMPACT_ATOMS: atom_id res chain seq x y z
N MET A 1 -45.90 -51.74 33.73
CA MET A 1 -44.48 -52.11 33.81
C MET A 1 -44.09 -52.78 32.50
N SER A 2 -43.69 -51.97 31.53
CA SER A 2 -43.00 -52.42 30.31
C SER A 2 -42.37 -51.16 29.72
N THR A 3 -41.09 -51.05 30.02
CA THR A 3 -40.18 -49.95 29.70
C THR A 3 -40.01 -49.80 28.18
N ASP A 4 -40.23 -48.59 27.69
CA ASP A 4 -39.91 -48.16 26.34
C ASP A 4 -38.38 -48.14 26.19
N THR A 5 -37.84 -49.21 25.60
CA THR A 5 -36.40 -49.36 25.36
C THR A 5 -36.04 -48.82 23.99
N GLY A 6 -35.22 -47.77 24.01
CA GLY A 6 -34.06 -47.69 23.14
C GLY A 6 -34.34 -47.31 21.69
N ARG A 7 -34.04 -46.04 21.38
CA ARG A 7 -33.41 -45.65 20.11
C ARG A 7 -32.75 -44.28 20.27
N GLU A 8 -31.71 -44.22 21.11
CA GLU A 8 -30.67 -43.20 20.94
C GLU A 8 -29.95 -43.51 19.62
N SER A 9 -30.43 -42.89 18.53
CA SER A 9 -29.77 -43.00 17.24
C SER A 9 -28.38 -42.39 17.38
N ARG A 10 -27.35 -43.24 17.31
CA ARG A 10 -25.97 -42.88 17.02
C ARG A 10 -25.92 -41.99 15.76
N ARG A 11 -26.02 -40.68 15.93
CA ARG A 11 -25.62 -39.72 14.89
C ARG A 11 -24.12 -39.53 14.99
N SER A 12 -23.36 -40.57 14.65
CA SER A 12 -21.93 -40.45 14.33
C SER A 12 -21.84 -40.14 12.83
N GLY A 13 -22.09 -38.87 12.48
CA GLY A 13 -21.85 -38.36 11.13
C GLY A 13 -20.58 -37.52 11.13
N ALA A 14 -19.89 -37.44 9.99
CA ALA A 14 -18.70 -36.59 9.84
C ALA A 14 -18.94 -35.13 10.27
N LEU A 15 -20.19 -34.66 10.16
CA LEU A 15 -20.60 -33.34 10.67
C LEU A 15 -20.63 -33.25 12.19
N VAL A 16 -20.98 -34.34 12.89
CA VAL A 16 -20.94 -34.40 14.37
C VAL A 16 -19.51 -34.48 14.87
N ASP A 17 -18.64 -35.18 14.14
CA ASP A 17 -17.21 -35.23 14.45
C ASP A 17 -16.53 -33.87 14.21
N ALA A 18 -16.89 -33.17 13.12
CA ALA A 18 -16.43 -31.80 12.87
C ALA A 18 -16.95 -30.80 13.92
N MET A 19 -18.21 -30.93 14.33
CA MET A 19 -18.80 -30.07 15.36
C MET A 19 -18.14 -30.29 16.73
N ARG A 20 -17.88 -31.55 17.10
CA ARG A 20 -17.12 -31.90 18.32
C ARG A 20 -15.68 -31.43 18.27
N TRP A 21 -15.03 -31.51 17.11
CA TRP A 21 -13.68 -30.98 16.93
C TRP A 21 -13.64 -29.46 17.13
N MET A 22 -14.62 -28.73 16.57
CA MET A 22 -14.75 -27.28 16.78
C MET A 22 -15.04 -26.92 18.24
N GLU A 23 -15.84 -27.73 18.94
CA GLU A 23 -16.20 -27.53 20.35
C GLU A 23 -15.02 -27.80 21.31
N ASN A 24 -14.05 -28.62 20.89
CA ASN A 24 -12.83 -28.90 21.65
C ASN A 24 -11.73 -27.82 21.46
N LEU A 25 -11.93 -26.84 20.58
CA LEU A 25 -10.98 -25.74 20.40
C LEU A 25 -11.11 -24.73 21.55
N SER A 26 -10.00 -24.15 21.99
CA SER A 26 -10.07 -23.01 22.91
C SER A 26 -10.66 -21.78 22.20
N ASP A 27 -11.26 -20.85 22.96
CA ASP A 27 -11.89 -19.63 22.43
C ASP A 27 -10.99 -18.87 21.45
N THR A 28 -9.68 -18.79 21.74
CA THR A 28 -8.68 -18.16 20.87
C THR A 28 -8.45 -18.92 19.57
N GLN A 29 -8.39 -20.25 19.61
CA GLN A 29 -8.21 -21.09 18.42
C GLN A 29 -9.44 -21.05 17.51
N TYR A 30 -10.62 -21.06 18.11
CA TYR A 30 -11.88 -20.88 17.40
C TYR A 30 -11.96 -19.51 16.72
N ALA A 31 -11.56 -18.44 17.40
CA ALA A 31 -11.47 -17.10 16.83
C ALA A 31 -10.53 -17.04 15.62
N TYR A 32 -9.33 -17.63 15.70
CA TYR A 32 -8.41 -17.68 14.55
C TYR A 32 -8.95 -18.52 13.39
N PHE A 33 -9.60 -19.64 13.67
CA PHE A 33 -10.20 -20.48 12.62
C PHE A 33 -11.28 -19.72 11.83
N LEU A 34 -12.11 -18.93 12.51
CA LEU A 34 -13.12 -18.07 11.87
C LEU A 34 -12.50 -16.92 11.07
N LEU A 35 -11.37 -16.37 11.52
CA LEU A 35 -10.66 -15.28 10.84
C LEU A 35 -9.80 -15.78 9.66
N LEU A 36 -9.35 -17.03 9.69
CA LEU A 36 -8.50 -17.66 8.69
C LEU A 36 -8.99 -17.42 7.24
N PRO A 37 -10.25 -17.67 6.86
CA PRO A 37 -10.70 -17.45 5.49
C PRO A 37 -10.57 -15.99 5.04
N VAL A 38 -10.80 -15.03 5.94
CA VAL A 38 -10.64 -13.60 5.64
C VAL A 38 -9.16 -13.27 5.44
N PHE A 39 -8.27 -13.74 6.33
CA PHE A 39 -6.83 -13.51 6.18
C PHE A 39 -6.25 -14.18 4.94
N VAL A 40 -6.69 -15.39 4.59
CA VAL A 40 -6.28 -16.06 3.36
C VAL A 40 -6.72 -15.25 2.15
N LEU A 41 -7.98 -14.81 2.11
CA LEU A 41 -8.50 -14.00 1.01
C LEU A 41 -7.72 -12.67 0.88
N LEU A 42 -7.56 -11.93 1.97
CA LEU A 42 -6.80 -10.68 1.98
C LEU A 42 -5.33 -10.90 1.60
N GLY A 43 -4.72 -11.97 2.10
CA GLY A 43 -3.35 -12.35 1.79
C GLY A 43 -3.17 -12.67 0.31
N VAL A 44 -4.06 -13.45 -0.29
CA VAL A 44 -4.02 -13.75 -1.74
C VAL A 44 -4.19 -12.48 -2.56
N VAL A 45 -5.20 -11.65 -2.25
CA VAL A 45 -5.48 -10.42 -3.00
C VAL A 45 -4.32 -9.42 -2.92
N ALA A 46 -3.65 -9.31 -1.77
CA ALA A 46 -2.52 -8.41 -1.60
C ALA A 46 -1.20 -8.97 -2.16
N LEU A 47 -0.89 -10.24 -1.91
CA LEU A 47 0.40 -10.84 -2.26
C LEU A 47 0.48 -11.28 -3.71
N TYR A 48 -0.63 -11.75 -4.31
CA TYR A 48 -0.64 -12.18 -5.71
C TYR A 48 -0.11 -11.10 -6.68
N PRO A 49 -0.63 -9.85 -6.70
CA PRO A 49 -0.12 -8.81 -7.59
C PRO A 49 1.34 -8.43 -7.29
N LEU A 50 1.77 -8.49 -6.04
CA LEU A 50 3.17 -8.24 -5.67
C LEU A 50 4.11 -9.31 -6.22
N LEU A 51 3.76 -10.59 -6.04
CA LEU A 51 4.52 -11.72 -6.59
C LEU A 51 4.54 -11.66 -8.12
N ARG A 52 3.42 -11.29 -8.75
CA ARG A 52 3.37 -11.09 -10.20
C ARG A 52 4.25 -9.94 -10.65
N THR A 53 4.31 -8.84 -9.91
CA THR A 53 5.17 -7.69 -10.22
C THR A 53 6.65 -8.06 -10.08
N PHE A 54 6.98 -8.85 -9.06
CA PHE A 54 8.32 -9.40 -8.87
C PHE A 54 8.71 -10.38 -9.98
N GLU A 55 7.80 -11.25 -10.42
CA GLU A 55 8.03 -12.10 -11.58
C GLU A 55 8.32 -11.22 -12.80
N LEU A 56 7.46 -10.22 -13.08
CA LEU A 56 7.60 -9.31 -14.22
C LEU A 56 8.93 -8.56 -14.22
N SER A 57 9.44 -8.16 -13.05
CA SER A 57 10.73 -7.46 -12.96
C SER A 57 11.94 -8.32 -13.30
N LEU A 58 11.80 -9.65 -13.45
CA LEU A 58 12.85 -10.55 -13.92
C LEU A 58 12.87 -10.73 -15.45
N PHE A 59 11.88 -10.19 -16.16
CA PHE A 59 11.79 -10.30 -17.61
C PHE A 59 12.01 -8.94 -18.28
N ALA A 60 12.70 -8.95 -19.42
CA ALA A 60 12.72 -7.82 -20.35
C ALA A 60 11.55 -8.00 -21.31
N THR A 61 10.51 -7.19 -21.14
CA THR A 61 9.32 -7.19 -22.00
C THR A 61 9.37 -5.97 -22.91
N SER A 62 9.22 -6.17 -24.22
CA SER A 62 9.13 -5.08 -25.20
C SER A 62 7.81 -4.33 -25.09
N LEU A 63 7.76 -3.07 -25.50
CA LEU A 63 6.56 -2.20 -25.37
C LEU A 63 5.35 -2.70 -26.16
N ASP A 64 5.59 -3.48 -27.21
CA ASP A 64 4.57 -4.15 -28.02
C ASP A 64 4.14 -5.50 -27.44
N PHE A 65 4.66 -5.88 -26.27
CA PHE A 65 4.41 -7.14 -25.56
C PHE A 65 4.66 -8.41 -26.41
N SER A 66 5.34 -8.27 -27.55
CA SER A 66 5.58 -9.37 -28.51
C SER A 66 6.72 -10.28 -28.08
N SER A 67 7.68 -9.75 -27.33
CA SER A 67 8.84 -10.47 -26.83
C SER A 67 8.97 -10.32 -25.32
N ARG A 68 9.12 -11.46 -24.64
CA ARG A 68 9.41 -11.53 -23.21
C ARG A 68 10.61 -12.42 -23.01
N ASN A 69 11.76 -11.81 -22.76
CA ASN A 69 13.00 -12.53 -22.52
C ASN A 69 13.29 -12.58 -21.02
N PHE A 70 13.61 -13.77 -20.50
CA PHE A 70 14.03 -13.90 -19.11
C PHE A 70 15.46 -13.36 -18.97
N VAL A 71 15.63 -12.31 -18.17
CA VAL A 71 16.94 -11.66 -17.93
C VAL A 71 17.40 -11.80 -16.49
N GLY A 72 16.62 -12.48 -15.64
CA GLY A 72 16.90 -12.65 -14.22
C GLY A 72 17.11 -11.29 -13.54
N LEU A 73 18.28 -11.10 -12.93
CA LEU A 73 18.61 -9.85 -12.22
C LEU A 73 19.13 -8.73 -13.12
N GLY A 74 19.23 -8.94 -14.44
CA GLY A 74 19.78 -7.94 -15.38
C GLY A 74 19.05 -6.60 -15.34
N ASN A 75 17.73 -6.62 -15.11
CA ASN A 75 16.93 -5.40 -14.94
C ASN A 75 17.37 -4.56 -13.73
N TYR A 76 17.75 -5.20 -12.63
CA TYR A 76 18.22 -4.53 -11.42
C TYR A 76 19.64 -4.00 -11.63
N VAL A 77 20.54 -4.82 -12.18
CA VAL A 77 21.92 -4.38 -12.46
C VAL A 77 21.90 -3.15 -13.36
N GLY A 78 21.12 -3.15 -14.44
CA GLY A 78 20.98 -1.98 -15.32
C GLY A 78 20.39 -0.75 -14.63
N LEU A 79 19.50 -0.93 -13.65
CA LEU A 79 18.94 0.17 -12.85
C LEU A 79 20.01 0.79 -11.93
N PHE A 80 20.76 -0.03 -11.21
CA PHE A 80 21.77 0.41 -10.24
C PHE A 80 23.05 0.96 -10.89
N THR A 81 23.42 0.45 -12.07
CA THR A 81 24.55 0.95 -12.87
C THR A 81 24.19 2.18 -13.69
N GLY A 82 22.91 2.49 -13.83
CA GLY A 82 22.42 3.62 -14.63
C GLY A 82 22.35 3.33 -16.15
N GLU A 83 22.56 2.08 -16.57
CA GLU A 83 22.48 1.65 -17.97
C GLU A 83 21.05 1.69 -18.53
N LYS A 84 20.03 1.58 -17.66
CA LYS A 84 18.61 1.46 -18.05
C LYS A 84 17.83 2.77 -18.07
N ASN A 85 18.38 3.81 -18.69
CA ASN A 85 17.68 5.08 -18.88
C ASN A 85 17.04 5.18 -20.27
N GLN A 86 15.82 4.65 -20.41
CA GLN A 86 15.07 4.64 -21.68
C GLN A 86 14.57 6.02 -22.12
N PHE A 87 14.19 6.89 -21.19
CA PHE A 87 13.47 8.13 -21.51
C PHE A 87 14.29 9.42 -21.32
N LEU A 88 15.36 9.37 -20.52
CA LEU A 88 16.22 10.53 -20.21
C LEU A 88 17.70 10.11 -20.18
N PRO A 89 18.34 9.89 -21.35
CA PRO A 89 19.75 9.52 -21.42
C PRO A 89 20.61 10.58 -20.71
N GLY A 90 21.34 10.19 -19.65
CA GLY A 90 22.25 11.07 -18.90
C GLY A 90 21.61 12.06 -17.91
N GLY A 91 20.28 12.05 -17.75
CA GLY A 91 19.56 13.04 -16.91
C GLY A 91 19.34 12.60 -15.46
N THR A 92 18.85 11.37 -15.24
CA THR A 92 18.46 10.89 -13.91
C THR A 92 18.91 9.45 -13.69
N THR A 93 19.69 9.19 -12.65
CA THR A 93 20.16 7.83 -12.30
C THR A 93 19.39 7.32 -11.09
N PHE A 94 19.32 6.00 -10.89
CA PHE A 94 18.70 5.47 -9.66
C PHE A 94 19.55 5.81 -8.44
N LEU A 95 20.86 5.50 -8.50
CA LEU A 95 21.86 5.89 -7.50
C LEU A 95 22.63 7.14 -7.94
N PRO A 96 23.11 7.97 -7.00
CA PRO A 96 23.95 9.11 -7.35
C PRO A 96 25.30 8.62 -7.88
N SER A 97 25.73 9.15 -9.03
CA SER A 97 27.02 8.81 -9.65
C SER A 97 28.22 9.44 -8.93
N ASN A 98 27.99 10.56 -8.23
CA ASN A 98 28.96 11.22 -7.36
C ASN A 98 28.24 11.92 -6.19
N LEU A 99 29.01 12.41 -5.21
CA LEU A 99 28.47 13.16 -4.06
C LEU A 99 28.23 14.65 -4.36
N GLY A 100 28.25 15.05 -5.63
CA GLY A 100 27.92 16.43 -6.02
C GLY A 100 26.43 16.70 -5.82
N MET A 101 26.09 17.92 -5.39
CA MET A 101 24.69 18.34 -5.20
C MET A 101 23.82 18.03 -6.42
N GLN A 102 24.33 18.30 -7.62
CA GLN A 102 23.60 18.02 -8.86
C GLN A 102 23.30 16.53 -9.08
N ALA A 103 24.24 15.63 -8.77
CA ALA A 103 24.03 14.19 -8.94
C ALA A 103 23.10 13.60 -7.86
N LEU A 104 23.10 14.18 -6.66
CA LEU A 104 22.13 13.83 -5.62
C LEU A 104 20.71 14.22 -6.03
N LEU A 105 20.54 15.41 -6.62
CA LEU A 105 19.24 15.88 -7.11
C LEU A 105 18.78 15.17 -8.38
N ASN A 106 19.70 14.62 -9.17
CA ASN A 106 19.37 13.78 -10.33
C ASN A 106 19.08 12.32 -9.94
N SER A 107 19.33 11.93 -8.68
CA SER A 107 19.08 10.58 -8.20
C SER A 107 17.62 10.40 -7.78
N ALA A 108 16.91 9.50 -8.45
CA ALA A 108 15.49 9.25 -8.16
C ALA A 108 15.27 8.74 -6.72
N LEU A 109 16.16 7.87 -6.23
CA LEU A 109 16.09 7.35 -4.86
C LEU A 109 16.31 8.47 -3.84
N VAL A 110 17.36 9.28 -4.01
CA VAL A 110 17.72 10.34 -3.05
C VAL A 110 16.64 11.41 -2.99
N VAL A 111 16.14 11.89 -4.13
CA VAL A 111 15.04 12.86 -4.18
C VAL A 111 13.79 12.32 -3.52
N THR A 112 13.41 11.07 -3.80
CA THR A 112 12.22 10.45 -3.19
C THR A 112 12.34 10.34 -1.68
N ILE A 113 13.52 9.95 -1.17
CA ILE A 113 13.77 9.86 0.27
C ILE A 113 13.74 11.25 0.92
N ILE A 114 14.44 12.22 0.34
CA ILE A 114 14.45 13.60 0.85
C ILE A 114 13.03 14.15 0.86
N PHE A 115 12.28 13.99 -0.24
CA PHE A 115 10.89 14.40 -0.32
C PHE A 115 10.04 13.71 0.75
N ALA A 116 10.10 12.39 0.89
CA ALA A 116 9.31 11.67 1.87
C ALA A 116 9.62 12.10 3.31
N VAL A 117 10.90 12.18 3.68
CA VAL A 117 11.32 12.55 5.04
C VAL A 117 10.94 13.99 5.36
N VAL A 118 11.23 14.92 4.45
CA VAL A 118 10.94 16.35 4.66
C VAL A 118 9.43 16.57 4.68
N SER A 119 8.67 16.04 3.72
CA SER A 119 7.21 16.20 3.67
C SER A 119 6.55 15.59 4.90
N VAL A 120 6.86 14.34 5.28
CA VAL A 120 6.25 13.69 6.45
C VAL A 120 6.59 14.44 7.74
N LEU A 121 7.80 14.97 7.89
CA LEU A 121 8.18 15.77 9.05
C LEU A 121 7.30 17.03 9.15
N PHE A 122 7.19 17.81 8.08
CA PHE A 122 6.38 19.03 8.07
C PHE A 122 4.88 18.74 8.20
N GLU A 123 4.36 17.73 7.51
CA GLU A 123 2.96 17.28 7.61
C GLU A 123 2.62 16.85 9.05
N THR A 124 3.51 16.11 9.71
CA THR A 124 3.32 15.68 11.10
C THR A 124 3.32 16.88 12.04
N LEU A 125 4.27 17.81 11.90
CA LEU A 125 4.35 19.00 12.76
C LEU A 125 3.15 19.92 12.58
N ILE A 126 2.75 20.20 11.33
CA ILE A 126 1.60 21.04 11.01
C ILE A 126 0.30 20.35 11.45
N GLY A 127 0.14 19.06 11.15
CA GLY A 127 -1.04 18.29 11.52
C GLY A 127 -1.20 18.14 13.03
N LEU A 128 -0.11 17.89 13.76
CA LEU A 128 -0.11 17.88 15.22
C LEU A 128 -0.42 19.26 15.79
N GLY A 129 0.17 20.32 15.23
CA GLY A 129 -0.13 21.70 15.61
C GLY A 129 -1.61 22.04 15.42
N GLN A 130 -2.18 21.70 14.28
CA GLN A 130 -3.61 21.88 13.99
C GLN A 130 -4.48 21.04 14.94
N ALA A 131 -4.09 19.81 15.26
CA ALA A 131 -4.81 18.97 16.20
C ALA A 131 -4.86 19.58 17.61
N LEU A 132 -3.72 20.07 18.12
CA LEU A 132 -3.64 20.74 19.43
C LEU A 132 -4.50 22.01 19.49
N ILE A 133 -4.53 22.80 18.42
CA ILE A 133 -5.39 23.99 18.35
C ILE A 133 -6.87 23.59 18.36
N LEU A 134 -7.24 22.56 17.61
CA LEU A 134 -8.63 22.08 17.50
C LEU A 134 -9.14 21.33 18.73
N ASP A 135 -8.25 20.91 19.61
CA ASP A 135 -8.58 20.27 20.89
C ASP A 135 -9.07 21.28 21.94
N GLN A 136 -8.68 22.55 21.81
CA GLN A 136 -9.10 23.60 22.74
C GLN A 136 -10.58 23.99 22.56
N ASP A 137 -11.23 24.37 23.66
CA ASP A 137 -12.60 24.87 23.65
C ASP A 137 -12.68 26.34 23.18
N PHE A 138 -12.81 26.55 21.88
CA PHE A 138 -13.04 27.88 21.29
C PHE A 138 -14.36 27.97 20.51
N TYR A 139 -14.89 29.19 20.47
CA TYR A 139 -16.14 29.54 19.79
C TYR A 139 -15.92 29.51 18.26
N GLY A 140 -16.36 28.43 17.61
CA GLY A 140 -16.20 28.22 16.15
C GLY A 140 -15.53 26.90 15.75
N ARG A 141 -15.08 26.08 16.71
CA ARG A 141 -14.34 24.83 16.42
C ARG A 141 -15.00 23.86 15.44
N ARG A 142 -16.35 23.81 15.41
CA ARG A 142 -17.12 22.95 14.50
C ARG A 142 -16.93 23.34 13.04
N TRP A 143 -16.92 24.64 12.75
CA TRP A 143 -16.74 25.17 11.40
C TRP A 143 -15.29 25.02 10.93
N VAL A 144 -14.33 25.28 11.82
CA VAL A 144 -12.91 25.11 11.49
C VAL A 144 -12.58 23.65 11.17
N ARG A 145 -13.08 22.70 11.98
CA ARG A 145 -12.91 21.26 11.71
C ARG A 145 -13.53 20.85 10.38
N ALA A 146 -14.73 21.36 10.06
CA ALA A 146 -15.36 21.10 8.77
C ALA A 146 -14.53 21.65 7.61
N ALA A 147 -14.06 22.89 7.71
CA ALA A 147 -13.27 23.54 6.66
C ALA A 147 -11.95 22.81 6.37
N ILE A 148 -11.27 22.26 7.39
CA ILE A 148 -10.03 21.51 7.23
C ILE A 148 -10.24 20.15 6.54
N ILE A 149 -11.45 19.56 6.63
CA ILE A 149 -11.76 18.28 5.99
C ILE A 149 -12.13 18.46 4.51
N ILE A 150 -12.71 19.60 4.11
CA ILE A 150 -13.16 19.85 2.73
C ILE A 150 -12.07 19.59 1.67
N PRO A 151 -10.81 20.03 1.84
CA PRO A 151 -9.76 19.80 0.84
C PRO A 151 -9.51 18.32 0.52
N TRP A 152 -9.71 17.41 1.46
CA TRP A 152 -9.52 15.97 1.23
C TRP A 152 -10.53 15.39 0.22
N ALA A 153 -11.71 15.99 0.09
CA ALA A 153 -12.71 15.58 -0.88
C ALA A 153 -12.39 16.04 -2.31
N VAL A 154 -11.41 16.93 -2.49
CA VAL A 154 -11.02 17.44 -3.81
C VAL A 154 -10.26 16.36 -4.57
N PRO A 155 -10.69 15.95 -5.78
CA PRO A 155 -9.99 14.95 -6.57
C PRO A 155 -8.54 15.36 -6.86
N ILE A 156 -7.62 14.40 -6.84
CA ILE A 156 -6.17 14.62 -7.04
C ILE A 156 -5.88 15.35 -8.36
N VAL A 157 -6.64 15.06 -9.43
CA VAL A 157 -6.48 15.72 -10.74
C VAL A 157 -6.75 17.23 -10.64
N ILE A 158 -7.77 17.64 -9.88
CA ILE A 158 -8.11 19.05 -9.68
C ILE A 158 -7.01 19.75 -8.88
N GLN A 159 -6.50 19.10 -7.83
CA GLN A 159 -5.36 19.63 -7.07
C GLN A 159 -4.16 19.87 -8.00
N GLY A 160 -3.85 18.91 -8.87
CA GLY A 160 -2.78 19.05 -9.87
C GLY A 160 -3.00 20.22 -10.84
N MET A 161 -4.23 20.43 -11.31
CA MET A 161 -4.56 21.56 -12.19
C MET A 161 -4.42 22.92 -11.49
N ILE A 162 -4.82 23.02 -10.21
CA ILE A 162 -4.68 24.26 -9.44
C ILE A 162 -3.20 24.65 -9.33
N PHE A 163 -2.33 23.70 -8.94
CA PHE A 163 -0.89 23.95 -8.88
C PHE A 163 -0.30 24.26 -10.26
N PHE A 164 -0.71 23.54 -11.30
CA PHE A 164 -0.29 23.82 -12.67
C PHE A 164 -0.61 25.25 -13.08
N LEU A 165 -1.84 25.72 -12.86
CA LEU A 165 -2.24 27.09 -13.18
C LEU A 165 -1.51 28.13 -12.31
N MET A 166 -1.33 27.85 -11.02
CA MET A 166 -0.64 28.75 -10.09
C MET A 166 0.83 28.98 -10.47
N PHE A 167 1.51 27.97 -11.01
CA PHE A 167 2.92 28.07 -11.42
C PHE A 167 3.10 28.38 -12.92
N ASN A 168 2.02 28.55 -13.68
CA ASN A 168 2.11 28.86 -15.10
C ASN A 168 2.25 30.36 -15.32
N SER A 169 3.40 30.79 -15.85
CA SER A 169 3.74 32.19 -16.09
C SER A 169 3.03 32.82 -17.30
N ASN A 170 2.37 32.06 -18.18
CA ASN A 170 1.63 32.59 -19.33
C ASN A 170 0.20 33.03 -19.00
N VAL A 171 -0.30 32.68 -17.81
CA VAL A 171 -1.65 33.02 -17.34
C VAL A 171 -1.61 34.14 -16.29
N GLY A 172 -0.43 34.77 -16.12
CA GLY A 172 -0.19 35.94 -15.27
C GLY A 172 0.06 37.20 -16.08
#